data_AF-A0A937HAA8-F1
#
_entry.id   AF-A0A937HAA8-F1
#
_cell.length_a   1.000
_cell.length_b   1.000
_cell.length_c   1.000
_cell.angle_alpha   90.00
_cell.angle_beta   90.00
_cell.angle_gamma   90.00
#
_symmetry.space_group_name_H-M   'P 1'
#
loop_
_entity.id
_entity.type
_entity.pdbx_description
1 polymer ?
#
loop_
_entity_poly.entity_id
_entity_poly.type
_entity_poly.pdbx_seq_one_letter_code
_entity_poly.pdbx_strand_id
1 'polypeptide(L)'
;LQTNKIKWEQWNLNDYSYTFGISCFCLYEVTLPRQIQVEEGSVVSVNGEPYNTDIHWGVLTISDLFDRVEQAQQSNAFVVEVEYHKERGYPIEIYIDENEMIADEEIGYSVYNLSD
;
A
#
# COMPACT_ATOMS: atom_id res chain seq x y z
N LEU A 1 -7.31 -6.54 10.73
CA LEU A 1 -7.25 -6.92 9.30
C LEU A 1 -8.63 -7.28 8.72
N GLN A 2 -9.17 -8.48 8.98
CA GLN A 2 -10.36 -9.02 8.27
C GLN A 2 -11.58 -8.10 8.25
N THR A 3 -11.95 -7.48 9.38
CA THR A 3 -13.09 -6.56 9.44
C THR A 3 -12.94 -5.36 8.51
N ASN A 4 -11.71 -4.84 8.35
CA ASN A 4 -11.44 -3.70 7.48
C ASN A 4 -11.31 -4.12 6.01
N LYS A 5 -10.79 -5.32 5.74
CA LYS A 5 -10.81 -5.92 4.38
C LYS A 5 -12.25 -6.09 3.88
N ILE A 6 -13.14 -6.63 4.71
CA ILE A 6 -14.58 -6.74 4.38
C ILE A 6 -15.21 -5.37 4.11
N LYS A 7 -14.90 -4.35 4.93
CA LYS A 7 -15.41 -2.98 4.69
C LYS A 7 -14.95 -2.43 3.35
N TRP A 8 -13.68 -2.64 2.99
CA TRP A 8 -13.14 -2.22 1.70
C TRP A 8 -13.85 -2.93 0.54
N GLU A 9 -13.96 -4.25 0.62
CA GLU A 9 -14.60 -5.09 -0.42
C GLU A 9 -16.08 -4.72 -0.64
N GLN A 10 -16.79 -4.21 0.37
CA GLN A 10 -18.18 -3.76 0.25
C GLN A 10 -18.37 -2.56 -0.69
N TRP A 11 -17.34 -1.76 -0.93
CA TRP A 11 -17.41 -0.65 -1.89
C TRP A 11 -17.34 -1.13 -3.35
N ASN A 12 -16.86 -2.35 -3.59
CA ASN A 12 -16.79 -2.97 -4.92
C ASN A 12 -16.15 -2.07 -5.97
N LEU A 13 -15.07 -1.38 -5.60
CA LEU A 13 -14.29 -0.51 -6.47
C LEU A 13 -13.27 -1.32 -7.26
N ASN A 14 -13.37 -1.28 -8.59
CA ASN A 14 -12.37 -1.86 -9.50
C ASN A 14 -11.57 -0.78 -10.24
N ASP A 15 -12.14 0.42 -10.33
CA ASP A 15 -11.54 1.58 -10.98
C ASP A 15 -11.46 2.69 -9.93
N TYR A 16 -10.25 3.16 -9.65
CA TYR A 16 -10.00 4.20 -8.64
C TYR A 16 -8.61 4.80 -8.81
N SER A 17 -8.39 5.94 -8.15
CA SER A 17 -7.09 6.58 -8.04
C SER A 17 -6.79 6.98 -6.61
N TYR A 18 -5.52 7.04 -6.25
CA TYR A 18 -5.07 7.42 -4.91
C TYR A 18 -3.63 7.90 -4.95
N THR A 19 -3.24 8.65 -3.91
CA THR A 19 -1.84 8.96 -3.68
C THR A 19 -1.22 7.90 -2.79
N PHE A 20 -0.11 7.33 -3.25
CA PHE A 20 0.65 6.27 -2.60
C PHE A 20 2.04 6.76 -2.20
N GLY A 21 2.45 6.46 -0.98
CA GLY A 21 3.79 6.77 -0.46
C GLY A 21 4.47 5.53 0.09
N ILE A 22 5.79 5.51 -0.01
CA ILE A 22 6.66 4.48 0.57
C ILE A 22 7.64 5.19 1.50
N SER A 23 7.85 4.63 2.69
CA SER A 23 8.90 5.07 3.62
C SER A 23 9.85 3.91 3.86
N CYS A 24 11.11 4.04 3.44
CA CYS A 24 12.16 3.05 3.66
C CYS A 24 13.54 3.71 3.58
N PHE A 25 14.58 2.99 3.99
CA PHE A 25 15.96 3.36 3.67
C PHE A 25 16.28 2.97 2.21
N CYS A 26 15.72 3.73 1.27
CA CYS A 26 15.75 3.48 -0.17
C CYS A 26 16.05 4.78 -0.93
N LEU A 27 16.14 4.70 -2.26
CA LEU A 27 16.37 5.89 -3.10
C LEU A 27 15.27 6.93 -2.86
N TYR A 28 15.65 8.21 -2.79
CA TYR A 28 14.72 9.30 -2.47
C TYR A 28 13.53 9.35 -3.45
N GLU A 29 13.78 9.12 -4.74
CA GLU A 29 12.76 9.06 -5.79
C GLU A 29 11.69 8.00 -5.53
N VAL A 30 12.02 6.98 -4.74
CA VAL A 30 11.09 5.90 -4.37
C VAL A 30 10.13 6.36 -3.27
N THR A 31 10.63 7.19 -2.37
CA THR A 31 9.87 7.74 -1.24
C THR A 31 8.95 8.90 -1.62
N LEU A 32 9.09 9.43 -2.84
CA LEU A 32 8.21 10.49 -3.33
C LEU A 32 6.78 9.97 -3.51
N PRO A 33 5.76 10.74 -3.09
CA PRO A 33 4.37 10.39 -3.34
C PRO A 33 4.07 10.19 -4.83
N ARG A 34 3.26 9.18 -5.14
CA ARG A 34 2.88 8.81 -6.50
C ARG A 34 1.36 8.80 -6.64
N GLN A 35 0.83 9.39 -7.71
CA GLN A 35 -0.57 9.21 -8.08
C GLN A 35 -0.71 7.89 -8.82
N ILE A 36 -1.52 6.99 -8.28
CA ILE A 36 -1.76 5.67 -8.85
C ILE A 36 -3.16 5.66 -9.45
N GLN A 37 -3.30 5.11 -10.65
CA GLN A 37 -4.58 4.80 -11.27
C GLN A 37 -4.70 3.28 -11.43
N VAL A 38 -5.83 2.76 -10.96
CA VAL A 38 -6.21 1.36 -11.03
C VAL A 38 -7.44 1.27 -11.93
N GLU A 39 -7.40 0.34 -12.89
CA GLU A 39 -8.53 -0.02 -13.74
C GLU A 39 -8.68 -1.53 -13.77
N GLU A 40 -9.92 -2.01 -13.68
CA GLU A 40 -10.23 -3.45 -13.57
C GLU A 40 -9.37 -4.17 -12.50
N GLY A 41 -9.09 -3.48 -11.39
CA GLY A 41 -8.28 -3.99 -10.27
C GLY A 41 -6.77 -4.02 -10.49
N SER A 42 -6.27 -3.57 -11.64
CA SER A 42 -4.83 -3.54 -11.98
C SER A 42 -4.31 -2.12 -12.10
N VAL A 43 -3.06 -1.87 -11.69
CA VAL A 43 -2.41 -0.56 -11.89
C VAL A 43 -2.17 -0.32 -13.38
N VAL A 44 -2.71 0.78 -13.89
CA VAL A 44 -2.55 1.19 -15.31
C VAL A 44 -1.67 2.42 -15.49
N SER A 45 -1.62 3.30 -14.48
CA SER A 45 -0.80 4.51 -14.54
C SER A 45 -0.18 4.88 -13.20
N VAL A 46 1.02 5.44 -13.26
CA VAL A 46 1.73 6.04 -12.15
C VAL A 46 2.19 7.43 -12.56
N ASN A 47 1.74 8.46 -11.85
CA ASN A 47 2.02 9.88 -12.15
C ASN A 47 1.64 10.31 -13.58
N GLY A 48 0.61 9.69 -14.17
CA GLY A 48 0.15 9.98 -15.53
C GLY A 48 0.89 9.24 -16.64
N GLU A 49 1.92 8.46 -16.30
CA GLU A 49 2.65 7.61 -17.24
C GLU A 49 2.13 6.17 -17.19
N PRO A 50 2.20 5.40 -18.29
CA PRO A 50 1.82 3.99 -18.29
C PRO A 50 2.60 3.18 -17.24
N TYR A 51 1.91 2.28 -16.55
CA TYR A 51 2.54 1.42 -15.56
C TYR A 51 3.61 0.52 -16.21
N ASN A 52 4.78 0.45 -15.57
CA ASN A 52 5.93 -0.33 -15.99
C ASN A 52 6.67 -0.76 -14.72
N THR A 53 6.77 -2.07 -14.48
CA THR A 53 7.35 -2.61 -13.25
C THR A 53 8.84 -2.31 -13.09
N ASP A 54 9.58 -2.15 -14.19
CA ASP A 54 11.02 -1.83 -14.16
C ASP A 54 11.28 -0.40 -13.65
N ILE A 55 10.29 0.48 -13.81
CA ILE A 55 10.37 1.91 -13.46
C ILE A 55 9.61 2.18 -12.16
N HIS A 56 8.43 1.59 -12.02
CA HIS A 56 7.45 1.84 -10.95
C HIS A 56 7.43 0.72 -9.91
N TRP A 57 8.61 0.24 -9.53
CA TRP A 57 8.74 -0.81 -8.53
C TRP A 57 8.18 -0.37 -7.16
N GLY A 58 7.69 -1.35 -6.41
CA GLY A 58 7.12 -1.15 -5.06
C GLY A 58 5.73 -0.51 -5.04
N VAL A 59 5.13 -0.19 -6.19
CA VAL A 59 3.72 0.23 -6.26
C VAL A 59 2.81 -0.96 -5.93
N LEU A 60 1.88 -0.74 -5.01
CA LEU A 60 0.92 -1.73 -4.53
C LEU A 60 -0.50 -1.16 -4.64
N THR A 61 -1.46 -1.96 -5.11
CA THR A 61 -2.89 -1.63 -5.00
C THR A 61 -3.36 -1.66 -3.54
N ILE A 62 -4.56 -1.14 -3.25
CA ILE A 62 -5.14 -1.27 -1.91
C ILE A 62 -5.31 -2.75 -1.51
N SER A 63 -5.66 -3.62 -2.46
CA SER A 63 -5.76 -5.05 -2.22
C SER A 63 -4.39 -5.67 -1.89
N ASP A 64 -3.35 -5.31 -2.64
CA ASP A 64 -1.99 -5.79 -2.37
C ASP A 64 -1.48 -5.33 -0.99
N LEU A 65 -1.91 -4.16 -0.50
CA LEU A 65 -1.56 -3.70 0.85
C LEU A 65 -2.18 -4.57 1.94
N PHE A 66 -3.41 -5.06 1.75
CA PHE A 66 -3.99 -6.05 2.67
C PHE A 66 -3.16 -7.33 2.69
N ASP A 67 -2.74 -7.80 1.52
CA ASP A 67 -1.96 -9.04 1.38
C ASP A 67 -0.55 -8.87 1.96
N ARG A 68 0.08 -7.69 1.81
CA ARG A 68 1.36 -7.35 2.43
C ARG A 68 1.29 -7.37 3.97
N VAL A 69 0.21 -6.82 4.54
CA VAL A 69 -0.03 -6.86 6.00
C VAL A 69 -0.27 -8.30 6.46
N GLU A 70 -1.08 -9.08 5.73
CA GLU A 70 -1.34 -10.47 6.05
C GLU A 70 -0.05 -11.30 6.03
N GLN A 71 0.79 -11.11 5.01
CA GLN A 71 2.09 -11.76 4.89
C GLN A 71 2.99 -11.46 6.10
N ALA A 72 3.11 -10.19 6.50
CA ALA A 72 3.93 -9.80 7.66
C ALA A 72 3.43 -10.44 8.97
N GLN A 73 2.11 -10.52 9.14
CA GLN A 73 1.52 -11.19 10.30
C GLN A 73 1.78 -12.71 10.29
N GLN A 74 1.73 -13.34 9.11
CA GLN A 74 1.97 -14.78 8.94
C GLN A 74 3.46 -15.14 9.10
N SER A 75 4.37 -14.27 8.67
CA SER A 75 5.82 -14.44 8.87
C SER A 75 6.27 -14.17 10.31
N ASN A 76 5.39 -13.65 11.17
CA ASN A 76 5.71 -13.15 12.51
C ASN A 76 6.75 -12.02 12.46
N ALA A 77 6.54 -11.04 11.59
CA ALA A 77 7.27 -9.78 11.63
C ALA A 77 7.26 -9.19 13.05
N PHE A 78 8.38 -8.61 13.46
CA PHE A 78 8.57 -8.07 14.79
C PHE A 78 7.55 -6.97 15.14
N VAL A 79 7.30 -6.03 14.22
CA VAL A 79 6.24 -5.02 14.32
C VAL A 79 5.37 -5.05 13.08
N VAL A 80 4.05 -5.01 13.27
CA VAL A 80 3.07 -4.73 12.22
C VAL A 80 2.03 -3.76 12.77
N GLU A 81 2.13 -2.51 12.36
CA GLU A 81 1.17 -1.46 12.71
C GLU A 81 0.40 -1.03 11.47
N VAL A 82 -0.93 -0.93 11.60
CA VAL A 82 -1.80 -0.53 10.49
C VAL A 82 -2.91 0.37 10.99
N GLU A 83 -3.01 1.55 10.40
CA GLU A 83 -4.16 2.43 10.53
C GLU A 83 -5.07 2.26 9.30
N TYR A 84 -6.39 2.22 9.52
CA TYR A 84 -7.38 2.03 8.47
C TYR A 84 -8.32 3.23 8.38
N HIS A 85 -8.76 3.55 7.16
CA HIS A 85 -9.80 4.54 6.92
C HIS A 85 -11.10 4.13 7.64
N LYS A 86 -11.66 5.02 8.47
CA LYS A 86 -12.76 4.67 9.39
C LYS A 86 -14.00 4.12 8.69
N GLU A 87 -14.37 4.75 7.57
CA GLU A 87 -15.59 4.45 6.81
C GLU A 87 -15.33 3.41 5.69
N ARG A 88 -14.21 3.57 4.99
CA ARG A 88 -13.90 2.79 3.78
C ARG A 88 -13.04 1.55 4.03
N GLY A 89 -12.42 1.43 5.20
CA GLY A 89 -11.71 0.23 5.62
C GLY A 89 -10.35 -0.02 4.96
N TYR A 90 -9.94 0.71 3.92
CA TYR A 90 -8.61 0.54 3.33
C TYR A 90 -7.49 1.02 4.28
N PRO A 91 -6.27 0.44 4.22
CA PRO A 91 -5.13 0.91 5.00
C PRO A 91 -4.75 2.33 4.59
N ILE A 92 -4.56 3.23 5.56
CA ILE A 92 -4.08 4.62 5.30
C ILE A 92 -2.63 4.81 5.72
N GLU A 93 -2.17 4.05 6.71
CA GLU A 93 -0.77 3.97 7.13
C GLU A 93 -0.46 2.53 7.53
N ILE A 94 0.71 2.05 7.11
CA ILE A 94 1.26 0.75 7.46
C ILE A 94 2.71 0.98 7.86
N TYR A 95 3.15 0.34 8.94
CA TYR A 95 4.56 0.24 9.32
C TYR A 95 4.89 -1.21 9.66
N ILE A 96 5.95 -1.73 9.06
CA ILE A 96 6.42 -3.10 9.22
C ILE A 96 7.91 -3.09 9.51
N ASP A 97 8.29 -3.76 10.59
CA ASP A 97 9.65 -4.15 10.95
C ASP A 97 9.63 -5.67 11.02
N GLU A 98 10.34 -6.36 10.14
CA GLU A 98 10.32 -7.82 10.10
C GLU A 98 11.19 -8.40 11.23
N ASN A 99 12.28 -7.73 11.61
CA ASN A 99 13.24 -8.19 12.59
C ASN A 99 13.96 -7.03 13.32
N GLU A 100 13.73 -6.93 14.64
CA GLU A 100 14.32 -5.90 15.53
C GLU A 100 15.84 -5.77 15.49
N MET A 101 16.54 -6.80 14.99
CA MET A 101 18.00 -6.88 14.95
C MET A 101 18.59 -6.53 13.57
N ILE A 102 17.77 -6.27 12.56
CA ILE A 102 18.20 -5.91 11.20
C ILE A 102 17.80 -4.47 10.92
N ALA A 103 18.79 -3.59 10.81
CA ALA A 103 18.55 -2.19 10.46
C ALA A 103 18.22 -2.05 8.96
N ASP A 104 17.46 -1.00 8.64
CA ASP A 104 17.19 -0.50 7.28
C ASP A 104 16.31 -1.43 6.41
N GLU A 105 15.67 -2.44 7.02
CA GLU A 105 14.69 -3.30 6.35
C GLU A 105 13.23 -2.88 6.59
N GLU A 106 13.00 -1.95 7.52
CA GLU A 106 11.69 -1.47 7.87
C GLU A 106 11.04 -0.76 6.68
N ILE A 107 9.75 -0.99 6.50
CA ILE A 107 8.99 -0.39 5.40
C ILE A 107 7.65 0.15 5.88
N GLY A 108 7.37 1.37 5.46
CA GLY A 108 6.10 2.04 5.65
C GLY A 108 5.38 2.29 4.33
N TYR A 109 4.05 2.28 4.38
CA TYR A 109 3.19 2.63 3.25
C TYR A 109 2.09 3.59 3.69
N SER A 110 1.86 4.65 2.91
CA SER A 110 0.80 5.62 3.15
C SER A 110 -0.17 5.69 1.96
N VAL A 111 -1.47 5.79 2.23
CA VAL A 111 -2.52 5.93 1.21
C VAL A 111 -3.46 7.07 1.57
N TYR A 112 -3.62 8.03 0.67
CA TYR A 112 -4.52 9.17 0.86
C TYR A 112 -5.08 9.68 -0.46
N ASN A 113 -6.05 10.60 -0.40
CA ASN A 113 -6.76 11.15 -1.56
C ASN A 113 -7.37 10.09 -2.50
N LEU A 114 -7.94 9.01 -1.94
CA LEU A 114 -8.69 8.02 -2.73
C LEU A 114 -9.87 8.69 -3.45
N SER A 115 -9.98 8.46 -4.75
CA SER A 115 -11.08 8.89 -5.61
C SER A 115 -11.56 7.72 -6.47
N ASP A 116 -12.87 7.56 -6.57
CA ASP A 116 -13.61 6.57 -7.36
C ASP A 116 -14.50 7.23 -8.42
#